data_AF-A0A536T852-F1
#
_entry.id   AF-A0A536T852-F1
#
_cell.length_a   1.000
_cell.length_b   1.000
_cell.length_c   1.000
_cell.angle_alpha   90.00
_cell.angle_beta   90.00
_cell.angle_gamma   90.00
#
_symmetry.space_group_name_H-M   'P 1'
#
loop_
_entity.id
_entity.type
_entity.pdbx_description
1 polymer ?
#
loop_
_entity_poly.entity_id
_entity_poly.type
_entity_poly.pdbx_seq_one_letter_code
_entity_poly.pdbx_strand_id
1 'polypeptide(L)' 'MQTLINGFGWTAAYQIAEVYAYRNEIDTAFEWLERAYAQRDPGVPLSATDVVLRSLHADPRWQPFLRRMGLA' A
#
# COMPACT_ATOMS: atom_id res chain seq x y z
N MET A 1 23.45 -12.21 -9.90
CA MET A 1 22.13 -11.84 -10.48
C MET A 1 20.94 -12.56 -9.84
N GLN A 2 21.12 -13.62 -9.03
CA GLN A 2 20.00 -14.35 -8.41
C GLN A 2 19.48 -13.71 -7.10
N THR A 3 20.28 -12.85 -6.45
CA THR A 3 19.96 -12.25 -5.13
C THR A 3 18.97 -11.09 -5.23
N LEU A 4 18.92 -10.41 -6.38
CA LEU A 4 17.95 -9.32 -6.58
C LEU A 4 16.54 -9.91 -6.71
N ILE A 5 16.33 -10.98 -7.48
CA ILE A 5 15.01 -11.60 -7.64
C ILE A 5 14.52 -12.27 -6.35
N ASN A 6 15.41 -12.88 -5.56
CA ASN A 6 15.04 -13.44 -4.25
C ASN A 6 14.78 -12.36 -3.17
N GLY A 7 15.29 -11.13 -3.35
CA GLY A 7 14.97 -9.97 -2.52
C GLY A 7 13.73 -9.18 -2.98
N PHE A 8 13.42 -9.21 -4.28
CA PHE A 8 12.23 -8.64 -4.92
C PHE A 8 11.08 -9.67 -5.06
N GLY A 9 11.19 -10.82 -4.40
CA GLY A 9 10.16 -11.87 -4.42
C GLY A 9 8.86 -11.46 -3.73
N TRP A 10 8.89 -10.39 -2.94
CA TRP A 10 7.70 -9.61 -2.63
C TRP A 10 7.41 -8.70 -3.80
N THR A 11 6.43 -9.12 -4.60
CA THR A 11 5.73 -8.25 -5.56
C THR A 11 5.49 -6.90 -4.90
N ALA A 12 6.04 -5.82 -5.49
CA ALA A 12 5.98 -4.43 -5.04
C ALA A 12 4.53 -3.91 -4.93
N ALA A 13 3.75 -4.52 -4.06
CA ALA A 13 2.31 -4.40 -3.97
C ALA A 13 1.94 -3.02 -3.43
N TYR A 14 2.78 -2.49 -2.54
CA TYR A 14 2.64 -1.12 -2.08
C TYR A 14 2.80 -0.12 -3.23
N GLN A 15 3.84 -0.27 -4.06
CA GLN A 15 4.08 0.61 -5.21
C GLN A 15 3.00 0.47 -6.28
N ILE A 16 2.43 -0.73 -6.44
CA ILE A 16 1.28 -0.92 -7.33
C ILE A 16 0.05 -0.17 -6.77
N ALA A 17 -0.19 -0.24 -5.46
CA ALA A 17 -1.26 0.53 -4.83
C ALA A 17 -1.08 2.04 -5.02
N GLU A 18 0.14 2.55 -4.89
CA GLU A 18 0.47 3.96 -5.17
C GLU A 18 0.07 4.37 -6.60
N VAL A 19 0.36 3.54 -7.61
CA VAL A 19 -0.01 3.83 -9.01
C VAL A 19 -1.53 3.93 -9.18
N TYR A 20 -2.30 3.03 -8.56
CA TYR A 20 -3.76 3.06 -8.61
C TYR A 20 -4.33 4.26 -7.82
N ALA A 21 -3.77 4.56 -6.65
CA ALA A 21 -4.15 5.72 -5.85
C ALA A 21 -3.91 7.03 -6.62
N TYR A 22 -2.77 7.15 -7.30
CA TYR A 22 -2.45 8.29 -8.16
C TYR A 22 -3.46 8.47 -9.31
N ARG A 23 -4.00 7.36 -9.83
CA ARG A 23 -5.03 7.35 -10.86
C ARG A 23 -6.46 7.54 -10.32
N ASN A 24 -6.63 7.73 -9.01
CA ASN A 24 -7.92 7.74 -8.32
C ASN A 24 -8.75 6.45 -8.50
N GLU A 25 -8.08 5.33 -8.74
CA GLU A 25 -8.70 4.00 -8.82
C GLU A 25 -8.76 3.40 -7.41
N ILE A 26 -9.64 3.98 -6.58
CA ILE A 26 -9.68 3.78 -5.11
C ILE A 26 -9.83 2.31 -4.72
N ASP A 27 -10.76 1.58 -5.33
CA ASP A 27 -11.02 0.19 -4.97
C ASP A 27 -9.81 -0.71 -5.23
N THR A 28 -9.21 -0.59 -6.43
CA THR A 28 -8.02 -1.35 -6.81
C THR A 28 -6.81 -0.96 -5.96
N ALA A 29 -6.66 0.32 -5.60
CA ALA A 29 -5.61 0.74 -4.68
C ALA A 29 -5.74 0.04 -3.31
N PHE A 30 -6.94 -0.06 -2.75
CA PHE A 30 -7.17 -0.79 -1.49
C PHE A 30 -6.89 -2.29 -1.63
N GLU A 31 -7.28 -2.93 -2.73
CA GLU A 31 -6.95 -4.35 -2.98
C GLU A 31 -5.44 -4.60 -2.92
N TRP A 32 -4.65 -3.72 -3.52
CA TRP A 32 -3.19 -3.81 -3.50
C TRP A 32 -2.59 -3.42 -2.13
N LEU A 33 -3.18 -2.47 -1.40
CA LEU A 33 -2.77 -2.17 -0.02
C LEU A 33 -3.02 -3.33 0.94
N GLU A 34 -4.17 -4.00 0.83
CA GLU A 34 -4.48 -5.20 1.61
C GLU A 34 -3.49 -6.33 1.31
N ARG A 35 -3.16 -6.51 0.02
CA ARG A 35 -2.14 -7.46 -0.40
C ARG A 35 -0.76 -7.09 0.14
N ALA A 36 -0.36 -5.82 0.06
CA ALA A 36 0.90 -5.32 0.60
C ALA A 36 0.99 -5.58 2.10
N TYR A 37 -0.08 -5.29 2.85
CA TYR A 37 -0.18 -5.56 4.28
C TYR A 37 -0.06 -7.06 4.60
N ALA A 38 -0.80 -7.92 3.89
CA ALA A 38 -0.74 -9.38 4.08
C ALA A 38 0.65 -9.95 3.76
N GLN A 39 1.31 -9.37 2.74
CA GLN A 39 2.68 -9.70 2.38
C GLN A 39 3.70 -9.09 3.34
N ARG A 40 3.31 -8.21 4.27
CA ARG A 40 4.21 -7.43 5.15
C ARG A 40 5.14 -6.47 4.42
N ASP A 41 4.77 -6.05 3.21
CA ASP A 41 5.53 -5.18 2.31
C ASP A 41 6.20 -4.00 3.06
N PRO A 42 7.51 -3.75 2.85
CA PRO A 42 8.25 -2.72 3.59
C PRO A 42 7.75 -1.29 3.31
N GLY A 43 6.95 -1.07 2.26
CA GLY A 43 6.31 0.22 1.98
C GLY A 43 5.11 0.50 2.87
N VAL A 44 4.46 -0.51 3.42
CA VAL A 44 3.21 -0.38 4.21
C VAL A 44 3.34 0.59 5.39
N PRO A 45 4.43 0.60 6.18
CA PRO A 45 4.63 1.60 7.25
C PRO A 45 4.64 3.06 6.78
N LEU A 46 4.92 3.31 5.49
CA LEU A 46 4.96 4.66 4.92
C LEU A 46 3.56 5.24 4.64
N SER A 47 2.52 4.40 4.70
CA SER A 47 1.14 4.76 4.33
C SER A 47 0.64 6.04 5.01
N ALA A 48 1.02 6.29 6.27
CA ALA A 48 0.57 7.46 7.02
C ALA A 48 1.17 8.80 6.54
N THR A 49 2.32 8.74 5.85
CA THR A 49 3.07 9.91 5.39
C THR A 49 3.06 10.08 3.88
N ASP A 50 2.61 9.07 3.15
CA ASP A 50 2.67 9.01 1.70
C ASP A 50 1.61 9.91 1.05
N VAL A 51 2.07 10.91 0.32
CA VAL A 51 1.18 11.86 -0.38
C VAL A 51 0.50 11.24 -1.59
N VAL A 52 1.02 10.14 -2.14
CA VAL A 52 0.43 9.46 -3.30
C VAL A 52 -0.88 8.78 -2.92
N LEU A 53 -1.01 8.36 -1.66
CA LEU A 53 -2.22 7.74 -1.12
C LEU A 53 -3.29 8.76 -0.69
N ARG A 54 -3.06 10.07 -0.88
CA ARG A 54 -3.98 11.13 -0.44
C ARG A 54 -5.41 10.97 -0.99
N SER A 55 -5.55 10.42 -2.19
CA SER A 55 -6.87 10.14 -2.79
C SER A 55 -7.69 9.15 -1.95
N LEU A 56 -7.03 8.25 -1.22
CA LEU A 56 -7.66 7.26 -0.35
C LEU A 56 -8.12 7.87 0.99
N HIS A 57 -7.58 9.01 1.41
CA HIS A 57 -7.83 9.57 2.76
C HIS A 57 -9.30 9.93 3.02
N ALA A 58 -10.05 10.24 1.96
CA ALA A 58 -11.48 10.55 2.04
C ALA A 58 -12.36 9.29 2.10
N ASP A 59 -11.81 8.11 1.78
CA ASP A 59 -12.54 6.85 1.81
C ASP A 59 -12.69 6.35 3.26
N PRO A 60 -13.89 5.87 3.67
CA PRO A 60 -14.11 5.37 5.02
C PRO A 60 -13.23 4.18 5.41
N ARG A 61 -12.63 3.46 4.44
CA ARG A 61 -11.71 2.34 4.68
C ARG A 61 -10.32 2.78 5.13
N TRP A 62 -9.93 4.04 4.90
CA TRP A 62 -8.56 4.52 5.20
C TRP A 62 -8.23 4.49 6.70
N GLN A 63 -9.08 5.06 7.54
CA GLN A 63 -8.86 5.10 8.99
C GLN A 63 -8.81 3.71 9.64
N PRO A 64 -9.73 2.77 9.32
CA PRO A 64 -9.60 1.37 9.72
C PRO A 64 -8.29 0.73 9.25
N PHE A 65 -7.86 0.98 8.02
CA PHE A 65 -6.60 0.45 7.47
C PHE A 65 -5.40 0.91 8.31
N LEU A 66 -5.27 2.21 8.58
CA LEU A 66 -4.17 2.77 9.40
C LEU A 66 -4.15 2.20 10.82
N ARG A 67 -5.30 2.11 11.49
CA ARG A 67 -5.41 1.54 12.85
C ARG A 67 -4.95 0.09 12.90
N ARG A 68 -5.29 -0.72 11.90
CA ARG A 68 -4.86 -2.13 11.83
C ARG A 68 -3.35 -2.27 11.74
N MET A 69 -2.66 -1.28 11.18
CA MET A 69 -1.20 -1.22 11.08
C MET A 69 -0.53 -0.55 12.29
N GLY A 70 -1.31 -0.01 13.24
CA GLY A 70 -0.78 0.77 14.37
C GLY A 70 -0.25 2.15 13.99
N LEU A 71 -0.74 2.72 12.89
CA LEU A 71 -0.31 4.02 12.35
C LEU A 71 -1.26 5.19 12.67
N ALA A 72 -2.37 4.92 13.37
CA ALA A 72 -3.39 5.89 13.77
C ALA A 72 -3.94 5.57 15.17
#